data_AF-A0A9E3YEG6-F1
#
_entry.id   AF-A0A9E3YEG6-F1
#
_cell.length_a   1.000
_cell.length_b   1.000
_cell.length_c   1.000
_cell.angle_alpha   90.00
_cell.angle_beta   90.00
_cell.angle_gamma   90.00
#
_symmetry.space_group_name_H-M   'P 1'
#
loop_
_entity.id
_entity.type
_entity.pdbx_description
1 polymer ?
#
loop_
_entity_poly.entity_id
_entity_poly.type
_entity_poly.pdbx_seq_one_letter_code
_entity_poly.pdbx_strand_id
1 'polypeptide(L)'
;MLGACGEDADSTAADATVPAETPELRIISLSPSATEIIFAVGAGPMVVAVDEFSYYPPEAPVTELSGYTPNVAAILFYEPAVVVWHGGPDDVRASLEAAGV
;
A
#
# COMPACT_ATOMS: atom_id res chain seq x y z
N MET A 1 -7.26 -17.22 -62.64
CA MET A 1 -8.15 -16.13 -63.11
C MET A 1 -8.52 -15.32 -61.88
N LEU A 2 -7.90 -14.12 -61.74
CA LEU A 2 -8.21 -13.01 -60.79
C LEU A 2 -8.21 -13.34 -59.27
N GLY A 3 -7.77 -12.50 -58.34
CA GLY A 3 -7.41 -11.08 -58.31
C GLY A 3 -6.86 -10.71 -56.91
N ALA A 4 -6.42 -9.47 -56.78
CA ALA A 4 -5.51 -8.93 -55.75
C ALA A 4 -6.16 -8.39 -54.45
N CYS A 5 -5.26 -8.05 -53.50
CA CYS A 5 -5.22 -7.13 -52.33
C CYS A 5 -6.39 -6.17 -51.98
N GLY A 6 -6.48 -5.77 -50.69
CA GLY A 6 -6.94 -4.43 -50.28
C GLY A 6 -7.64 -4.28 -48.91
N GLU A 7 -6.86 -3.88 -47.89
CA GLU A 7 -7.06 -2.93 -46.75
C GLU A 7 -8.43 -2.50 -46.15
N ASP A 8 -8.39 -2.43 -44.81
CA ASP A 8 -8.95 -1.46 -43.84
C ASP A 8 -10.46 -1.10 -43.78
N ALA A 9 -11.08 -1.33 -42.62
CA ALA A 9 -11.65 -0.26 -41.79
C ALA A 9 -12.33 -0.77 -40.49
N ASP A 10 -11.80 -0.26 -39.38
CA ASP A 10 -12.42 0.03 -38.07
C ASP A 10 -13.92 -0.29 -37.85
N SER A 11 -14.20 -1.04 -36.79
CA SER A 11 -15.44 -0.88 -36.02
C SER A 11 -15.13 -1.00 -34.54
N THR A 12 -15.17 0.16 -33.91
CA THR A 12 -15.06 0.45 -32.49
C THR A 12 -15.98 -0.45 -31.65
N ALA A 13 -15.39 -1.27 -30.79
CA ALA A 13 -15.96 -1.58 -29.50
C ALA A 13 -14.91 -1.22 -28.47
N ALA A 14 -15.09 -0.05 -27.85
CA ALA A 14 -14.36 0.30 -26.64
C ALA A 14 -14.66 -0.79 -25.61
N ASP A 15 -13.74 -1.73 -25.46
CA ASP A 15 -13.63 -2.51 -24.24
C ASP A 15 -13.23 -1.52 -23.17
N ALA A 16 -14.25 -0.94 -22.52
CA ALA A 16 -14.06 -0.23 -21.28
C ALA A 16 -13.69 -1.30 -20.25
N THR A 17 -12.40 -1.65 -20.24
CA THR A 17 -11.77 -2.37 -19.15
C THR A 17 -11.91 -1.44 -17.95
N VAL A 18 -12.99 -1.62 -17.18
CA VAL A 18 -13.07 -1.07 -15.83
C VAL A 18 -11.83 -1.62 -15.15
N PRO A 19 -10.86 -0.78 -14.72
CA PRO A 19 -9.78 -1.29 -13.90
C PRO A 19 -10.48 -1.96 -12.72
N ALA A 20 -10.26 -3.26 -12.54
CA ALA A 20 -10.61 -3.86 -11.27
C ALA A 20 -9.87 -3.03 -10.24
N GLU A 21 -10.60 -2.30 -9.39
CA GLU A 21 -10.05 -1.60 -8.25
C GLU A 21 -9.52 -2.69 -7.31
N THR A 22 -8.35 -3.25 -7.64
CA THR A 22 -7.55 -3.94 -6.64
C THR A 22 -7.34 -2.89 -5.57
N PRO A 23 -7.88 -3.06 -4.35
CA PRO A 23 -7.63 -2.09 -3.30
C PRO A 23 -6.12 -1.95 -3.22
N GLU A 24 -5.64 -0.73 -3.47
CA GLU A 24 -4.23 -0.44 -3.36
C GLU A 24 -3.85 -0.85 -1.94
N LEU A 25 -2.97 -1.85 -1.81
CA LEU A 25 -2.59 -2.36 -0.50
C LEU A 25 -1.88 -1.21 0.23
N ARG A 26 -2.49 -0.69 1.31
CA ARG A 26 -1.96 0.43 2.08
C ARG A 26 -1.25 -0.09 3.32
N ILE A 27 0.07 0.00 3.33
CA ILE A 27 0.92 -0.50 4.40
C ILE A 27 1.38 0.66 5.29
N ILE A 28 1.21 0.50 6.60
CA ILE A 28 1.94 1.29 7.60
C ILE A 28 3.02 0.41 8.22
N SER A 29 4.24 0.92 8.31
CA SER A 29 5.33 0.25 9.03
C SER A 29 5.76 1.06 10.26
N LEU A 30 5.55 0.49 11.43
CA LEU A 30 5.94 1.06 12.73
C LEU A 30 7.20 0.37 13.29
N SER A 31 8.10 -0.06 12.40
CA SER A 31 9.37 -0.65 12.77
C SER A 31 10.43 -0.32 11.72
N PRO A 32 11.57 0.30 12.10
CA PRO A 32 12.63 0.62 11.15
C PRO A 32 13.09 -0.59 10.35
N SER A 33 13.39 -1.71 11.01
CA SER A 33 13.84 -2.93 10.34
C SER A 33 12.76 -3.52 9.40
N ALA A 34 11.49 -3.43 9.77
CA ALA A 34 10.42 -3.88 8.88
C ALA A 34 10.30 -2.98 7.64
N THR A 35 10.45 -1.66 7.81
CA THR A 35 10.47 -0.71 6.70
C THR A 35 11.55 -1.08 5.70
N GLU A 36 12.79 -1.31 6.13
CA GLU A 36 13.88 -1.70 5.22
C GLU A 36 13.55 -2.98 4.44
N ILE A 37 12.98 -3.99 5.11
CA ILE A 37 12.60 -5.27 4.49
C ILE A 37 11.48 -5.06 3.46
N ILE A 38 10.44 -4.31 3.79
CA ILE A 38 9.31 -4.04 2.89
C ILE A 38 9.81 -3.37 1.59
N PHE A 39 10.70 -2.40 1.71
CA PHE A 39 11.30 -1.77 0.53
C PHE A 39 12.23 -2.72 -0.23
N ALA A 40 13.05 -3.51 0.47
CA ALA A 40 13.96 -4.47 -0.16
C ALA A 40 13.24 -5.56 -0.96
N VAL A 41 12.02 -5.96 -0.58
CA VAL A 41 11.21 -6.91 -1.34
C VAL A 41 10.38 -6.27 -2.47
N GLY A 42 10.56 -4.97 -2.73
CA GLY A 42 9.87 -4.25 -3.79
C GLY A 42 8.46 -3.77 -3.44
N ALA A 43 8.07 -3.86 -2.16
CA ALA A 43 6.75 -3.43 -1.68
C ALA A 43 6.70 -1.97 -1.22
N GLY A 44 7.80 -1.22 -1.35
CA GLY A 44 7.88 0.21 -1.01
C GLY A 44 6.75 1.09 -1.57
N PRO A 45 6.29 0.93 -2.83
CA PRO A 45 5.19 1.72 -3.39
C PRO A 45 3.83 1.56 -2.66
N MET A 46 3.67 0.50 -1.87
CA MET A 46 2.46 0.24 -1.07
C MET A 46 2.53 0.88 0.32
N VAL A 47 3.69 1.43 0.72
CA VAL A 47 3.89 2.06 2.03
C VAL A 47 3.36 3.47 2.01
N VAL A 48 2.35 3.76 2.84
CA VAL A 48 1.69 5.07 2.92
C VAL A 48 2.21 5.93 4.08
N ALA A 49 2.75 5.30 5.13
CA ALA A 49 3.39 5.98 6.25
C ALA A 49 4.35 5.02 6.98
N VAL A 50 5.41 5.57 7.54
CA VAL A 50 6.29 4.88 8.47
C VAL A 50 6.47 5.66 9.77
N ASP A 51 6.96 5.00 10.82
CA ASP A 51 7.24 5.68 12.09
C ASP A 51 8.32 6.75 12.00
N GLU A 52 8.39 7.55 13.07
CA GLU A 52 9.33 8.66 13.23
C GLU A 52 10.81 8.26 13.21
N PHE A 53 11.16 6.96 13.24
CA PHE A 53 12.53 6.44 13.30
C PHE A 53 12.96 5.69 12.03
N SER A 54 12.05 5.49 11.08
CA SER A 54 12.26 4.67 9.87
C SER A 54 12.86 5.47 8.71
N TYR A 55 14.08 5.97 8.88
CA TYR A 55 14.74 6.88 7.92
C TYR A 55 15.38 6.20 6.69
N TYR A 56 15.23 4.88 6.54
CA TYR A 56 15.79 4.12 5.41
C TYR A 56 14.73 3.20 4.78
N PRO A 57 14.65 3.14 3.44
CA PRO A 57 15.42 3.96 2.49
C PRO A 57 14.95 5.44 2.48
N PRO A 58 15.71 6.38 1.87
CA PRO A 58 15.39 7.81 1.92
C PRO A 58 14.01 8.20 1.34
N GLU A 59 13.45 7.36 0.46
CA GLU A 59 12.12 7.51 -0.10
C GLU A 59 10.98 7.06 0.83
N ALA A 60 11.27 6.46 1.99
CA ALA A 60 10.25 6.08 2.95
C ALA A 60 9.46 7.32 3.43
N PRO A 61 8.12 7.25 3.47
CA PRO A 61 7.29 8.37 3.89
C PRO A 61 7.27 8.50 5.42
N VAL A 62 8.34 9.06 5.99
CA VAL A 62 8.49 9.25 7.45
C VAL A 62 7.41 10.20 7.97
N THR A 63 6.78 9.80 9.08
CA THR A 63 5.71 10.56 9.73
C THR A 63 5.97 10.71 11.23
N GLU A 64 5.09 11.42 11.92
CA GLU A 64 5.10 11.55 13.39
C GLU A 64 4.44 10.35 14.11
N LEU A 65 4.11 9.27 13.39
CA LEU A 65 3.60 8.06 14.03
C LEU A 65 4.70 7.46 14.91
N SER A 66 4.37 7.17 16.17
CA SER A 66 5.32 6.52 17.08
C SER A 66 5.25 5.01 16.96
N GLY A 67 6.40 4.37 16.73
CA GLY A 67 6.55 2.92 16.81
C GLY A 67 6.56 2.36 18.24
N TYR A 68 6.75 3.20 19.25
CA TYR A 68 6.78 2.78 20.66
C TYR A 68 5.43 2.94 21.36
N THR A 69 4.73 4.03 21.08
CA THR A 69 3.40 4.33 21.63
C THR A 69 2.42 4.62 20.49
N PRO A 70 1.98 3.59 19.75
CA PRO A 70 1.15 3.80 18.57
C PRO A 70 -0.20 4.43 18.92
N ASN A 71 -0.61 5.44 18.15
CA ASN A 71 -1.92 6.05 18.27
C ASN A 71 -2.87 5.46 17.23
N VAL A 72 -3.84 4.66 17.69
CA VAL A 72 -4.79 3.95 16.81
C VAL A 72 -5.55 4.90 15.88
N ALA A 73 -6.04 6.03 16.38
CA ALA A 73 -6.80 6.99 15.57
C ALA A 73 -5.91 7.63 14.49
N ALA A 74 -4.66 7.95 14.82
CA ALA A 74 -3.70 8.48 13.85
C ALA A 74 -3.33 7.44 12.78
N ILE A 75 -3.22 6.16 13.15
CA ILE A 75 -2.99 5.06 12.20
C ILE A 75 -4.18 4.90 11.26
N LEU A 76 -5.40 4.85 11.80
CA LEU A 76 -6.63 4.66 11.01
C LEU A 76 -6.92 5.83 10.05
N PHE A 77 -6.42 7.03 10.32
CA PHE A 77 -6.51 8.17 9.39
C PHE A 77 -5.91 7.86 8.02
N TYR A 78 -4.90 6.99 7.95
CA TYR A 78 -4.27 6.59 6.69
C TYR A 78 -5.04 5.47 5.97
N GLU A 79 -6.15 4.96 6.53
CA GLU A 79 -6.92 3.84 5.99
C GLU A 79 -6.02 2.63 5.63
N PRO A 80 -5.19 2.13 6.56
CA PRO A 80 -4.26 1.04 6.25
C PRO A 80 -5.01 -0.27 6.09
N ALA A 81 -4.55 -1.10 5.16
CA ALA A 81 -4.96 -2.49 5.04
C ALA A 81 -4.08 -3.42 5.89
N VAL A 82 -2.84 -3.01 6.17
CA VAL A 82 -1.87 -3.77 6.97
C VAL A 82 -1.03 -2.82 7.80
N VAL A 83 -0.84 -3.15 9.08
CA VAL A 83 0.12 -2.48 9.96
C VAL A 83 1.20 -3.49 10.36
N VAL A 84 2.45 -3.19 10.01
CA VAL A 84 3.62 -3.98 10.42
C VAL A 84 4.26 -3.31 11.62
N TRP A 85 4.31 -4.01 12.74
CA TRP A 85 4.80 -3.48 14.00
C TRP A 85 5.49 -4.59 14.80
N HIS A 86 6.49 -4.24 15.62
CA HIS A 86 7.17 -5.21 16.49
C HIS A 86 6.28 -5.68 17.67
N GLY A 87 5.09 -5.10 17.81
CA GLY A 87 4.14 -5.39 18.86
C GLY A 87 4.33 -4.50 20.08
N GLY A 88 3.40 -4.64 21.01
CA GLY A 88 3.31 -3.85 22.22
C GLY A 88 2.05 -4.25 22.98
N PRO A 89 1.41 -3.32 23.69
CA PRO A 89 0.18 -3.62 24.43
C PRO A 89 -0.92 -4.26 23.55
N ASP A 90 -1.58 -5.31 24.07
CA ASP A 90 -2.59 -6.08 23.34
C ASP A 90 -3.81 -5.24 22.89
N ASP A 91 -4.09 -4.15 23.58
CA ASP A 91 -5.22 -3.24 23.29
C ASP A 91 -5.05 -2.50 21.96
N VAL A 92 -3.82 -2.15 21.56
CA VAL A 92 -3.55 -1.52 20.26
C VAL A 92 -3.90 -2.49 19.13
N ARG A 93 -3.41 -3.73 19.23
CA ARG A 93 -3.72 -4.79 18.25
C ARG A 93 -5.23 -5.04 18.18
N ALA A 94 -5.87 -5.24 19.32
CA ALA A 94 -7.32 -5.50 19.37
C ALA A 94 -8.15 -4.34 18.78
N SER A 95 -7.72 -3.10 18.99
CA SER A 95 -8.42 -1.93 18.44
C SER A 95 -8.29 -1.82 16.92
N LEU A 96 -7.13 -2.16 16.36
CA LEU A 96 -6.90 -2.20 14.91
C LEU A 96 -7.69 -3.35 14.26
N GLU A 97 -7.67 -4.55 14.86
CA GLU A 97 -8.46 -5.71 14.39
C GLU A 97 -9.97 -5.40 14.39
N ALA A 98 -10.47 -4.73 15.44
CA ALA A 98 -11.87 -4.31 15.53
C ALA A 98 -12.26 -3.27 14.45
N ALA A 99 -11.29 -2.53 13.93
CA ALA A 99 -11.48 -1.58 12.82
C ALA A 99 -11.33 -2.23 11.43
N GLY A 100 -11.01 -3.53 11.36
CA GLY A 100 -10.87 -4.27 10.11
C GLY A 100 -9.48 -4.19 9.47
N VAL A 101 -8.46 -3.80 10.25
CA VAL A 101 -7.04 -3.81 9.88
C VAL A 101 -6.39 -5.13 10.29
#